data_AF-A0A6V7GVR0-F1
#
_entry.id   AF-A0A6V7GVR0-F1
#
_cell.length_a   1.000
_cell.length_b   1.000
_cell.length_c   1.000
_cell.angle_alpha   90.00
_cell.angle_beta   90.00
_cell.angle_gamma   90.00
#
_symmetry.space_group_name_H-M   'P 1'
#
loop_
_entity.id
_entity.type
_entity.pdbx_description
1 polymer ?
#
loop_
_entity_poly.entity_id
_entity_poly.type
_entity_poly.pdbx_seq_one_letter_code
_entity_poly.pdbx_strand_id
1 'polypeptide(L)'
;MVPTLLESIQHVFVKKVAVNSGGKHCLALSSEGHVYSWGEGDDGKLGHGNRTSYERPKLIDQLLGTEIVDIACGGHHSAAITSAGWLYTWGKGRYGRLGHGESEDQLSPKLVEALQDYKVIDVACGSGDAQTLCVTDDDNVWSWGDGDYGKLGRGGSDGCKIPMKIESLAGLGVIKVECGSQFSVALTRSGAIYT
;
A
#
# COMPACT_ATOMS: atom_id res chain seq x y z
N MET A 1 -25.98 5.74 11.62
CA MET A 1 -25.66 5.89 10.18
C MET A 1 -26.11 4.61 9.50
N VAL A 2 -26.81 4.69 8.38
CA VAL A 2 -27.26 3.50 7.62
C VAL A 2 -26.31 3.27 6.44
N PRO A 3 -25.98 2.01 6.08
CA PRO A 3 -25.24 1.73 4.86
C PRO A 3 -25.96 2.31 3.64
N THR A 4 -25.25 3.08 2.81
CA THR A 4 -25.78 3.74 1.61
C THR A 4 -25.04 3.26 0.38
N LEU A 5 -25.77 2.97 -0.70
CA LEU A 5 -25.21 2.53 -1.97
C LEU A 5 -24.39 3.64 -2.65
N LEU A 6 -23.22 3.30 -3.18
CA LEU A 6 -22.45 4.17 -4.08
C LEU A 6 -22.95 4.00 -5.52
N GLU A 7 -24.02 4.73 -5.86
CA GLU A 7 -24.71 4.61 -7.16
C GLU A 7 -23.80 4.84 -8.38
N SER A 8 -22.75 5.66 -8.25
CA SER A 8 -21.84 5.99 -9.35
C SER A 8 -20.96 4.83 -9.80
N ILE A 9 -20.81 3.78 -8.99
CA ILE A 9 -19.99 2.59 -9.31
C ILE A 9 -20.80 1.30 -9.27
N GLN A 10 -22.13 1.36 -9.11
CA GLN A 10 -22.98 0.17 -8.95
C GLN A 10 -22.97 -0.80 -10.14
N HIS A 11 -22.56 -0.31 -11.32
CA HIS A 11 -22.43 -1.10 -12.55
C HIS A 11 -21.08 -1.82 -12.66
N VAL A 12 -20.14 -1.55 -11.75
CA VAL A 12 -18.82 -2.18 -11.70
C VAL A 12 -18.84 -3.25 -10.61
N PHE A 13 -18.41 -4.46 -10.96
CA PHE A 13 -18.27 -5.53 -9.98
C PHE A 13 -16.99 -5.32 -9.15
N VAL A 14 -17.12 -4.79 -7.94
CA VAL A 14 -16.01 -4.55 -7.00
C VAL A 14 -15.71 -5.83 -6.22
N LYS A 15 -14.47 -6.32 -6.29
CA LYS A 15 -14.01 -7.52 -5.57
C LYS A 15 -13.22 -7.24 -4.30
N LYS A 16 -12.62 -6.04 -4.18
CA LYS A 16 -11.88 -5.62 -2.98
C LYS A 16 -12.02 -4.12 -2.75
N VAL A 17 -12.03 -3.72 -1.48
CA VAL A 17 -11.93 -2.33 -1.02
C VAL A 17 -10.75 -2.24 -0.06
N ALA A 18 -9.98 -1.16 -0.14
CA ALA A 18 -8.91 -0.86 0.80
C ALA A 18 -9.13 0.50 1.46
N VAL A 19 -8.95 0.55 2.76
CA VAL A 19 -9.03 1.76 3.59
C VAL A 19 -8.11 1.57 4.79
N ASN A 20 -7.48 2.64 5.26
CA ASN A 20 -6.73 2.63 6.51
C ASN A 20 -7.61 3.16 7.65
N SER A 21 -7.48 2.62 8.86
CA SER A 21 -8.27 3.07 10.02
C SER A 21 -8.05 4.54 10.39
N GLY A 22 -6.87 5.10 10.08
CA GLY A 22 -6.56 6.53 10.22
C GLY A 22 -6.66 7.32 8.90
N GLY A 23 -7.13 6.70 7.82
CA GLY A 23 -7.21 7.29 6.49
C GLY A 23 -8.51 8.03 6.23
N LYS A 24 -8.50 8.89 5.21
CA LYS A 24 -9.69 9.61 4.69
C LYS A 24 -9.88 9.40 3.18
N HIS A 25 -9.27 8.36 2.64
CA HIS A 25 -9.45 7.93 1.26
C HIS A 25 -9.62 6.42 1.18
N CYS A 26 -10.23 5.98 0.10
CA CYS A 26 -10.49 4.58 -0.18
C CYS A 26 -10.01 4.22 -1.58
N LEU A 27 -9.66 2.95 -1.75
CA LEU A 27 -9.49 2.33 -3.06
C LEU A 27 -10.52 1.21 -3.24
N ALA A 28 -10.98 1.01 -4.46
CA ALA A 28 -11.77 -0.15 -4.86
C ALA A 28 -11.14 -0.80 -6.08
N LEU A 29 -11.11 -2.13 -6.08
CA LEU A 29 -10.59 -2.95 -7.17
C LEU A 29 -11.75 -3.74 -7.79
N SER A 30 -11.93 -3.59 -9.10
CA SER A 30 -12.95 -4.33 -9.86
C SER A 30 -12.49 -5.75 -10.23
N SER A 31 -13.42 -6.61 -10.65
CA SER A 31 -13.11 -7.91 -11.24
C SER A 31 -12.24 -7.82 -12.49
N GLU A 32 -12.33 -6.72 -13.23
CA GLU A 32 -11.56 -6.45 -14.45
C GLU A 32 -10.16 -5.90 -14.18
N GLY A 33 -9.77 -5.73 -12.92
CA GLY A 33 -8.45 -5.19 -12.56
C GLY A 33 -8.37 -3.66 -12.57
N HIS A 34 -9.51 -2.96 -12.72
CA HIS A 34 -9.56 -1.51 -12.65
C HIS A 34 -9.56 -1.01 -11.19
N VAL A 35 -8.77 0.03 -10.92
CA VAL A 35 -8.68 0.66 -9.59
C VAL A 35 -9.39 1.99 -9.59
N TYR A 36 -10.25 2.19 -8.61
CA TYR A 36 -10.96 3.44 -8.35
C TYR A 36 -10.52 4.02 -7.01
N SER A 37 -10.45 5.34 -6.91
CA SER A 37 -10.13 6.05 -5.68
C SER A 37 -11.10 7.20 -5.43
N TRP A 38 -11.32 7.51 -4.15
CA TRP A 38 -12.12 8.66 -3.70
C TRP A 38 -11.80 9.02 -2.24
N GLY A 39 -12.31 10.17 -1.80
CA GLY A 39 -12.04 10.79 -0.51
C GLY A 39 -11.09 11.99 -0.64
N GLU A 40 -10.26 12.18 0.38
CA GLU A 40 -9.29 13.28 0.48
C GLU A 40 -8.16 13.12 -0.56
N GLY A 41 -7.92 14.17 -1.35
CA GLY A 41 -6.94 14.22 -2.44
C GLY A 41 -5.53 14.68 -2.05
N ASP A 42 -5.35 15.13 -0.81
CA ASP A 42 -4.08 15.64 -0.30
C ASP A 42 -2.92 14.66 -0.53
N ASP A 43 -1.72 15.22 -0.69
CA ASP A 43 -0.50 14.47 -1.01
C ASP A 43 -0.53 13.68 -2.33
N GLY A 44 -1.64 13.70 -3.08
CA GLY A 44 -1.81 12.94 -4.34
C GLY A 44 -2.18 11.47 -4.15
N LYS A 45 -2.62 11.07 -2.95
CA LYS A 45 -2.92 9.66 -2.59
C LYS A 45 -4.05 9.00 -3.38
N LEU A 46 -4.79 9.77 -4.18
CA LEU A 46 -5.81 9.26 -5.10
C LEU A 46 -5.24 8.83 -6.46
N GLY A 47 -4.03 9.26 -6.84
CA GLY A 47 -3.33 8.75 -8.03
C GLY A 47 -3.78 9.35 -9.37
N HIS A 48 -4.48 10.49 -9.37
CA HIS A 48 -4.99 11.12 -10.60
C HIS A 48 -4.06 12.19 -11.20
N GLY A 49 -2.79 12.24 -10.80
CA GLY A 49 -1.84 13.26 -11.24
C GLY A 49 -2.08 14.66 -10.65
N ASN A 50 -2.90 14.77 -9.62
CA ASN A 50 -3.26 16.02 -8.94
C ASN A 50 -3.59 15.77 -7.46
N ARG A 51 -3.90 16.85 -6.72
CA ARG A 51 -4.26 16.81 -5.28
C ARG A 51 -5.75 17.09 -5.02
N THR A 52 -6.62 16.85 -6.00
CA THR A 52 -8.04 17.15 -5.90
C THR A 52 -8.78 16.04 -5.15
N SER A 53 -9.63 16.40 -4.19
CA SER A 53 -10.53 15.46 -3.50
C SER A 53 -11.71 15.08 -4.39
N TYR A 54 -12.15 13.82 -4.30
CA TYR A 54 -13.28 13.30 -5.06
C TYR A 54 -14.28 12.65 -4.11
N GLU A 55 -15.53 13.11 -4.10
CA GLU A 55 -16.59 12.53 -3.24
C GLU A 55 -17.12 11.18 -3.74
N ARG A 56 -16.79 10.82 -4.99
CA ARG A 56 -17.27 9.60 -5.65
C ARG A 56 -16.09 8.83 -6.25
N PRO A 57 -16.16 7.48 -6.31
CA PRO A 57 -15.16 6.65 -6.95
C PRO A 57 -14.82 7.15 -8.35
N LYS A 58 -13.54 7.44 -8.59
CA LYS A 58 -13.01 7.83 -9.89
C LYS A 58 -11.94 6.84 -10.32
N LEU A 59 -11.97 6.44 -11.60
CA LEU A 59 -11.00 5.53 -12.19
C LEU A 59 -9.59 6.15 -12.18
N ILE A 60 -8.58 5.36 -11.82
CA ILE A 60 -7.17 5.75 -11.92
C ILE A 60 -6.67 5.39 -13.31
N ASP A 61 -6.76 6.32 -14.25
CA ASP A 61 -6.44 6.09 -15.67
C ASP A 61 -4.99 5.61 -15.90
N GLN A 62 -4.07 5.97 -15.01
CA GLN A 62 -2.65 5.59 -15.12
C GLN A 62 -2.37 4.11 -14.85
N LEU A 63 -3.34 3.37 -14.28
CA LEU A 63 -3.25 1.93 -14.09
C LEU A 63 -3.98 1.15 -15.21
N LEU A 64 -4.61 1.84 -16.17
CA LEU A 64 -5.25 1.17 -17.30
C LEU A 64 -4.24 0.36 -18.13
N GLY A 65 -4.67 -0.82 -18.56
CA GLY A 65 -3.80 -1.78 -19.25
C GLY A 65 -2.86 -2.56 -18.33
N THR A 66 -2.83 -2.25 -17.03
CA THR A 66 -2.12 -3.03 -16.01
C THR A 66 -3.12 -3.87 -15.23
N GLU A 67 -2.94 -5.18 -15.20
CA GLU A 67 -3.83 -6.07 -14.46
C GLU A 67 -3.53 -6.01 -12.96
N ILE A 68 -4.33 -5.24 -12.20
CA ILE A 68 -4.19 -5.13 -10.74
C ILE A 68 -4.92 -6.30 -10.05
N VAL A 69 -4.22 -6.96 -9.13
CA VAL A 69 -4.75 -8.08 -8.34
C VAL A 69 -4.93 -7.73 -6.87
N ASP A 70 -4.20 -6.73 -6.38
CA ASP A 70 -4.35 -6.28 -4.99
C ASP A 70 -4.17 -4.77 -4.80
N ILE A 71 -4.75 -4.22 -3.74
CA ILE A 71 -4.73 -2.81 -3.35
C ILE A 71 -4.59 -2.65 -1.83
N ALA A 72 -3.90 -1.59 -1.41
CA ALA A 72 -3.78 -1.19 0.00
C ALA A 72 -3.79 0.34 0.17
N CYS A 73 -4.22 0.80 1.35
CA CYS A 73 -4.25 2.20 1.72
C CYS A 73 -3.51 2.41 3.04
N GLY A 74 -2.69 3.46 3.11
CA GLY A 74 -2.21 4.04 4.36
C GLY A 74 -3.03 5.27 4.74
N GLY A 75 -2.56 6.03 5.72
CA GLY A 75 -3.21 7.31 6.07
C GLY A 75 -3.08 8.39 4.96
N HIS A 76 -1.94 8.38 4.27
CA HIS A 76 -1.53 9.42 3.30
C HIS A 76 -0.90 8.87 2.01
N HIS A 77 -0.93 7.55 1.81
CA HIS A 77 -0.38 6.92 0.62
C HIS A 77 -1.20 5.68 0.26
N SER A 78 -0.93 5.16 -0.92
CA SER A 78 -1.69 4.09 -1.56
C SER A 78 -0.73 3.13 -2.25
N ALA A 79 -1.16 1.88 -2.41
CA ALA A 79 -0.40 0.86 -3.10
C ALA A 79 -1.30 -0.05 -3.94
N ALA A 80 -0.73 -0.62 -5.00
CA ALA A 80 -1.36 -1.64 -5.82
C ALA A 80 -0.33 -2.68 -6.28
N ILE A 81 -0.77 -3.93 -6.38
CA ILE A 81 0.03 -5.06 -6.85
C ILE A 81 -0.54 -5.56 -8.17
N THR A 82 0.32 -5.75 -9.18
CA THR A 82 -0.06 -6.31 -10.48
C THR A 82 -0.10 -7.85 -10.46
N SER A 83 -0.72 -8.49 -11.45
CA SER A 83 -0.70 -9.95 -11.60
C SER A 83 0.71 -10.52 -11.80
N ALA A 84 1.64 -9.71 -12.32
CA ALA A 84 3.07 -10.02 -12.42
C ALA A 84 3.82 -9.88 -11.07
N GLY A 85 3.18 -9.33 -10.03
CA GLY A 85 3.76 -9.08 -8.71
C GLY A 85 4.52 -7.76 -8.59
N TRP A 86 4.38 -6.85 -9.54
CA TRP A 86 4.97 -5.51 -9.44
C TRP A 86 4.19 -4.66 -8.45
N LEU A 87 4.93 -3.93 -7.61
CA LEU A 87 4.37 -3.03 -6.62
C LEU A 87 4.41 -1.58 -7.12
N TYR A 88 3.26 -0.94 -7.12
CA TYR A 88 3.11 0.49 -7.35
C TYR A 88 2.73 1.20 -6.05
N THR A 89 3.32 2.36 -5.81
CA THR A 89 3.01 3.22 -4.66
C THR A 89 2.84 4.67 -5.09
N TRP A 90 1.95 5.40 -4.40
CA TRP A 90 1.73 6.84 -4.63
C TRP A 90 1.13 7.55 -3.42
N GLY A 91 1.10 8.87 -3.45
CA GLY A 91 0.70 9.75 -2.36
C GLY A 91 1.89 10.43 -1.71
N LYS A 92 1.85 10.58 -0.38
CA LYS A 92 2.85 11.31 0.39
C LYS A 92 4.22 10.64 0.37
N GLY A 93 5.27 11.37 0.01
CA GLY A 93 6.64 10.88 -0.04
C GLY A 93 7.40 10.92 1.28
N ARG A 94 6.99 11.78 2.22
CA ARG A 94 7.75 12.08 3.44
C ARG A 94 8.18 10.82 4.21
N TYR A 95 9.46 10.80 4.61
CA TYR A 95 10.21 9.67 5.21
C TYR A 95 10.45 8.47 4.29
N GLY A 96 10.17 8.61 2.99
CA GLY A 96 10.43 7.58 2.00
C GLY A 96 9.45 6.42 2.03
N ARG A 97 8.23 6.60 2.57
CA ARG A 97 7.18 5.57 2.67
C ARG A 97 6.74 4.99 1.31
N LEU A 98 7.11 5.65 0.20
CA LEU A 98 6.85 5.17 -1.15
C LEU A 98 7.96 4.24 -1.69
N GLY A 99 9.14 4.18 -1.05
CA GLY A 99 10.16 3.20 -1.43
C GLY A 99 10.96 3.53 -2.69
N HIS A 100 10.87 4.76 -3.22
CA HIS A 100 11.54 5.17 -4.46
C HIS A 100 12.95 5.79 -4.25
N GLY A 101 13.49 5.74 -3.03
CA GLY A 101 14.79 6.33 -2.68
C GLY A 101 14.76 7.84 -2.41
N GLU A 102 13.58 8.46 -2.49
CA GLU A 102 13.36 9.89 -2.27
C GLU A 102 12.25 10.15 -1.21
N SER A 103 11.94 11.43 -0.95
CA SER A 103 10.89 11.85 -0.01
C SER A 103 9.78 12.70 -0.69
N GLU A 104 9.74 12.70 -2.02
CA GLU A 104 8.83 13.46 -2.86
C GLU A 104 7.46 12.78 -2.98
N ASP A 105 6.41 13.59 -3.00
CA ASP A 105 5.07 13.08 -3.26
C ASP A 105 4.96 12.57 -4.69
N GLN A 106 4.29 11.43 -4.85
CA GLN A 106 3.95 10.89 -6.15
C GLN A 106 2.45 11.07 -6.36
N LEU A 107 2.06 11.92 -7.31
CA LEU A 107 0.65 12.20 -7.58
C LEU A 107 -0.05 11.10 -8.40
N SER A 108 0.72 10.07 -8.74
CA SER A 108 0.48 9.09 -9.77
C SER A 108 1.14 7.78 -9.35
N PRO A 109 0.52 6.61 -9.58
CA PRO A 109 1.13 5.31 -9.30
C PRO A 109 2.51 5.21 -9.94
N LYS A 110 3.52 4.93 -9.12
CA LYS A 110 4.92 4.77 -9.55
C LYS A 110 5.43 3.40 -9.13
N LEU A 111 6.15 2.73 -10.02
CA LEU A 111 6.75 1.43 -9.77
C LEU A 111 7.83 1.54 -8.67
N VAL A 112 7.82 0.60 -7.73
CA VAL A 112 8.90 0.44 -6.75
C VAL A 112 10.01 -0.40 -7.38
N GLU A 113 10.90 0.27 -8.13
CA GLU A 113 11.96 -0.39 -8.92
C GLU A 113 12.86 -1.33 -8.09
N ALA A 114 13.09 -1.01 -6.82
CA ALA A 114 13.88 -1.84 -5.90
C ALA A 114 13.28 -3.24 -5.67
N LEU A 115 12.01 -3.46 -5.99
CA LEU A 115 11.31 -4.75 -5.86
C LEU A 115 10.92 -5.35 -7.22
N GLN A 116 11.36 -4.79 -8.36
CA GLN A 116 10.91 -5.23 -9.69
C GLN A 116 11.23 -6.71 -10.01
N ASP A 117 12.33 -7.22 -9.41
CA ASP A 117 12.82 -8.58 -9.61
C ASP A 117 12.21 -9.58 -8.61
N TYR A 118 11.33 -9.10 -7.72
CA TYR A 118 10.63 -9.92 -6.73
C TYR A 118 9.12 -9.87 -7.00
N LYS A 119 8.44 -11.00 -6.81
CA LYS A 119 7.00 -11.05 -6.96
C LYS A 119 6.34 -10.71 -5.62
N VAL A 120 5.83 -9.49 -5.49
CA VAL A 120 5.10 -9.05 -4.30
C VAL A 120 3.72 -9.73 -4.27
N ILE A 121 3.34 -10.27 -3.11
CA ILE A 121 2.09 -11.01 -2.91
C ILE A 121 1.17 -10.39 -1.84
N ASP A 122 1.70 -9.49 -1.02
CA ASP A 122 0.94 -8.75 -0.01
C ASP A 122 1.62 -7.42 0.30
N VAL A 123 0.83 -6.39 0.61
CA VAL A 123 1.34 -5.05 0.96
C VAL A 123 0.45 -4.40 2.01
N ALA A 124 1.07 -3.75 3.00
CA ALA A 124 0.39 -2.98 4.03
C ALA A 124 1.02 -1.59 4.20
N CYS A 125 0.17 -0.62 4.45
CA CYS A 125 0.50 0.80 4.46
C CYS A 125 0.13 1.43 5.80
N GLY A 126 1.08 2.06 6.49
CA GLY A 126 0.88 2.67 7.80
C GLY A 126 0.23 4.07 7.78
N SER A 127 0.08 4.64 8.97
CA SER A 127 -0.48 5.97 9.22
C SER A 127 0.48 6.89 9.98
N GLY A 128 0.25 8.20 9.93
CA GLY A 128 1.14 9.20 10.54
C GLY A 128 2.50 9.27 9.83
N ASP A 129 3.57 9.22 10.60
CA ASP A 129 4.93 9.01 10.09
C ASP A 129 5.08 7.52 9.81
N ALA A 130 4.75 7.15 8.56
CA ALA A 130 4.33 5.81 8.21
C ALA A 130 5.47 4.93 7.71
N GLN A 131 5.39 3.66 8.08
CA GLN A 131 6.07 2.56 7.42
C GLN A 131 5.17 1.92 6.34
N THR A 132 5.82 1.19 5.45
CA THR A 132 5.20 0.33 4.45
C THR A 132 5.86 -1.04 4.52
N LEU A 133 5.05 -2.09 4.47
CA LEU A 133 5.47 -3.48 4.54
C LEU A 133 5.03 -4.21 3.28
N CYS A 134 5.83 -5.17 2.81
CA CYS A 134 5.36 -6.12 1.82
C CYS A 134 5.93 -7.52 2.01
N VAL A 135 5.26 -8.50 1.43
CA VAL A 135 5.70 -9.90 1.38
C VAL A 135 5.94 -10.27 -0.08
N THR A 136 7.03 -10.98 -0.35
CA THR A 136 7.36 -11.54 -1.66
C THR A 136 7.20 -13.05 -1.67
N ASP A 137 7.00 -13.66 -2.85
CA ASP A 137 6.72 -15.10 -2.99
C ASP A 137 7.90 -16.03 -2.68
N ASP A 138 9.09 -15.46 -2.47
CA ASP A 138 10.33 -16.10 -2.04
C ASP A 138 10.51 -16.12 -0.50
N ASP A 139 9.40 -16.01 0.23
CA ASP A 139 9.30 -16.09 1.70
C ASP A 139 10.08 -15.00 2.44
N ASN A 140 10.09 -13.79 1.86
CA ASN A 140 10.75 -12.62 2.42
C ASN A 140 9.75 -11.51 2.76
N VAL A 141 10.05 -10.81 3.85
CA VAL A 141 9.32 -9.62 4.30
C VAL A 141 10.23 -8.41 4.17
N TRP A 142 9.65 -7.31 3.68
CA TRP A 142 10.35 -6.06 3.44
C TRP A 142 9.66 -4.93 4.20
N SER A 143 10.44 -3.95 4.64
CA SER A 143 9.92 -2.73 5.26
C SER A 143 10.71 -1.49 4.88
N TRP A 144 10.02 -0.38 4.71
CA TRP A 144 10.59 0.94 4.46
C TRP A 144 9.68 2.06 4.97
N GLY A 145 10.16 3.30 4.88
CA GLY A 145 9.52 4.49 5.41
C GLY A 145 10.13 4.92 6.73
N ASP A 146 9.27 5.44 7.61
CA ASP A 146 9.69 5.94 8.91
C ASP A 146 10.12 4.83 9.88
N GLY A 147 11.19 5.11 10.64
CA GLY A 147 11.85 4.18 11.55
C GLY A 147 11.42 4.29 13.01
N ASP A 148 10.66 5.32 13.39
CA ASP A 148 10.29 5.54 14.80
C ASP A 148 9.70 4.29 15.44
N TYR A 149 10.03 4.06 16.72
CA TYR A 149 9.63 2.90 17.52
C TYR A 149 10.14 1.54 17.01
N GLY A 150 11.04 1.51 16.02
CA GLY A 150 11.60 0.26 15.49
C GLY A 150 10.63 -0.54 14.63
N LYS A 151 9.54 0.08 14.16
CA LYS A 151 8.46 -0.56 13.37
C LYS A 151 8.90 -1.13 12.01
N LEU A 152 10.15 -0.87 11.61
CA LEU A 152 10.77 -1.50 10.44
C LEU A 152 11.40 -2.86 10.75
N GLY A 153 11.53 -3.26 12.02
CA GLY A 153 11.90 -4.64 12.41
C GLY A 153 13.39 -4.97 12.28
N ARG A 154 14.28 -3.97 12.12
CA ARG A 154 15.75 -4.16 11.99
C ARG A 154 16.56 -3.69 13.20
N GLY A 155 15.89 -3.39 14.30
CA GLY A 155 16.50 -2.76 15.48
C GLY A 155 16.75 -1.26 15.28
N GLY A 156 16.87 -0.52 16.38
CA GLY A 156 17.01 0.94 16.36
C GLY A 156 15.74 1.65 15.91
N SER A 157 15.91 2.88 15.38
CA SER A 157 14.82 3.75 14.91
C SER A 157 15.14 4.43 13.57
N ASP A 158 16.11 3.92 12.83
CA ASP A 158 16.51 4.50 11.56
C ASP A 158 15.49 4.18 10.47
N GLY A 159 14.97 5.21 9.81
CA GLY A 159 14.11 5.07 8.63
C GLY A 159 14.91 4.69 7.37
N CYS A 160 14.22 4.22 6.34
CA CYS A 160 14.84 3.98 5.03
C CYS A 160 13.87 4.33 3.89
N LYS A 161 14.42 4.82 2.77
CA LYS A 161 13.61 5.31 1.64
C LYS A 161 13.46 4.30 0.50
N ILE A 162 14.05 3.13 0.66
CA ILE A 162 13.96 1.99 -0.25
C ILE A 162 13.56 0.75 0.56
N PRO A 163 12.83 -0.21 -0.03
CA PRO A 163 12.55 -1.51 0.58
C PRO A 163 13.82 -2.17 1.09
N MET A 164 13.81 -2.58 2.36
CA MET A 164 14.88 -3.35 2.97
C MET A 164 14.29 -4.60 3.62
N LYS A 165 14.99 -5.72 3.46
CA LYS A 165 14.57 -7.02 3.99
C LYS A 165 14.60 -7.03 5.53
N ILE A 166 13.65 -7.74 6.13
CA ILE A 166 13.62 -8.05 7.57
C ILE A 166 14.17 -9.46 7.76
N GLU A 167 15.49 -9.57 7.99
CA GLU A 167 16.18 -10.87 8.01
C GLU A 167 15.63 -11.85 9.06
N SER A 168 15.10 -11.34 10.18
CA SER A 168 14.53 -12.17 11.24
C SER A 168 13.21 -12.85 10.86
N LEU A 169 12.53 -12.42 9.79
CA LEU A 169 11.28 -13.02 9.29
C LEU A 169 11.48 -13.88 8.04
N ALA A 170 12.67 -13.87 7.43
CA ALA A 170 12.95 -14.62 6.22
C ALA A 170 12.83 -16.13 6.49
N GLY A 171 12.13 -16.85 5.60
CA GLY A 171 11.98 -18.31 5.70
C GLY A 171 10.95 -18.77 6.76
N LEU A 172 10.22 -17.85 7.41
CA LEU A 172 9.21 -18.20 8.42
C LEU A 172 7.83 -18.49 7.83
N GLY A 173 7.67 -18.47 6.51
CA GLY A 173 6.39 -18.68 5.84
C GLY A 173 5.42 -17.54 6.03
N VAL A 174 5.87 -16.27 6.03
CA VAL A 174 4.98 -15.11 6.18
C VAL A 174 4.08 -14.99 4.95
N ILE A 175 2.77 -14.82 5.16
CA ILE A 175 1.77 -14.75 4.09
C ILE A 175 0.97 -13.45 4.11
N LYS A 176 0.97 -12.73 5.23
CA LYS A 176 0.26 -11.47 5.39
C LYS A 176 1.02 -10.51 6.29
N VAL A 177 0.96 -9.23 5.96
CA VAL A 177 1.43 -8.12 6.77
C VAL A 177 0.32 -7.11 6.98
N GLU A 178 0.31 -6.45 8.12
CA GLU A 178 -0.64 -5.38 8.42
C GLU A 178 0.07 -4.24 9.15
N CYS A 179 -0.44 -3.02 8.99
CA CYS A 179 0.08 -1.84 9.67
C CYS A 179 -1.01 -1.23 10.56
N GLY A 180 -0.70 -1.10 11.84
CA GLY A 180 -1.46 -0.23 12.73
C GLY A 180 -0.85 1.17 12.82
N SER A 181 -1.31 1.97 13.78
CA SER A 181 -0.69 3.26 14.06
C SER A 181 0.65 3.05 14.75
N GLN A 182 1.75 3.21 14.00
CA GLN A 182 3.14 3.10 14.48
C GLN A 182 3.60 1.69 14.90
N PHE A 183 2.87 0.63 14.53
CA PHE A 183 3.30 -0.75 14.71
C PHE A 183 3.01 -1.62 13.48
N SER A 184 3.69 -2.74 13.39
CA SER A 184 3.68 -3.66 12.26
C SER A 184 3.20 -5.04 12.72
N VAL A 185 2.59 -5.81 11.85
CA VAL A 185 2.13 -7.18 12.14
C VAL A 185 2.50 -8.08 10.98
N ALA A 186 2.92 -9.32 11.27
CA ALA A 186 3.09 -10.37 10.27
C ALA A 186 2.39 -11.66 10.71
N LEU A 187 1.72 -12.34 9.76
CA LEU A 187 1.05 -13.62 9.95
C LEU A 187 1.72 -14.67 9.06
N THR A 188 2.11 -15.79 9.67
CA THR A 188 2.68 -16.93 8.95
C THR A 188 1.61 -17.93 8.50
N ARG A 189 1.96 -18.78 7.54
CA ARG A 189 1.14 -19.91 7.08
C ARG A 189 0.84 -20.91 8.19
N SER A 190 1.71 -21.02 9.20
CA SER A 190 1.48 -21.84 10.40
C SER A 190 0.50 -21.21 11.39
N GLY A 191 0.08 -19.96 11.18
CA GLY A 191 -0.82 -19.23 12.06
C GLY A 191 -0.10 -18.47 13.19
N ALA A 192 1.23 -18.39 13.16
CA ALA A 192 1.98 -17.57 14.11
C ALA A 192 1.85 -16.08 13.76
N ILE A 193 1.76 -15.25 14.80
CA ILE A 193 1.64 -13.79 14.67
C ILE A 193 2.87 -13.14 15.29
N TYR A 194 3.44 -12.17 14.58
CA TYR A 194 4.55 -11.34 15.01
C TYR A 194 4.10 -9.88 15.02
N THR A 195 4.55 -9.10 16.00
CA THR A 195 4.27 -7.66 16.15
C THR A 195 5.52 -6.92 16.57
#